data_AF-A0AAW1ZVM6-F1
#
_entry.id   AF-A0AAW1ZVM6-F1
#
_cell.length_a   1.000
_cell.length_b   1.000
_cell.length_c   1.000
_cell.angle_alpha   90.00
_cell.angle_beta   90.00
_cell.angle_gamma   90.00
#
_symmetry.space_group_name_H-M   'P 1'
#
loop_
_entity.id
_entity.type
_entity.pdbx_description
1 polymer ?
#
loop_
_entity_poly.entity_id
_entity_poly.type
_entity_poly.pdbx_seq_one_letter_code
_entity_poly.pdbx_strand_id
1 'polypeptide(L)'
;MKKAMDEMGVSSLGCFAPSLQLVVHKGLLSQRSVSDALANCRKIVDHFRHSPLATTRLEDIQRDLKMPTKRLHQDVATRWNSTFYMVESLLEQKRPISAYGADHDLPATLTANQWALLEKNCH
;
A
#
# COMPACT_ATOMS: atom_id res chain seq x y z
N MET A 1 -15.14 -11.88 10.91
CA MET A 1 -13.98 -12.70 10.46
C MET A 1 -13.37 -13.48 11.64
N LYS A 2 -14.16 -14.28 12.36
CA LYS A 2 -13.69 -15.14 13.47
C LYS A 2 -14.09 -16.62 13.25
N LYS A 3 -14.38 -17.00 12.01
CA LYS A 3 -14.85 -18.33 11.61
C LYS A 3 -14.21 -18.76 10.28
N ALA A 4 -12.88 -18.67 10.22
CA ALA A 4 -12.10 -19.27 9.13
C ALA A 4 -10.76 -19.82 9.64
N MET A 5 -10.52 -19.83 10.96
CA MET A 5 -9.24 -20.18 11.57
C MET A 5 -9.30 -21.46 12.42
N ASP A 6 -10.46 -22.14 12.47
CA ASP A 6 -10.67 -23.34 13.32
C ASP A 6 -10.60 -24.68 12.56
N GLU A 7 -10.39 -24.69 11.24
CA GLU A 7 -10.36 -25.93 10.44
C GLU A 7 -8.94 -26.44 10.09
N MET A 8 -7.89 -25.74 10.52
CA MET A 8 -6.53 -26.28 10.51
C MET A 8 -6.03 -26.27 11.95
N GLY A 9 -5.84 -27.44 12.56
CA GLY A 9 -5.40 -27.64 13.94
C GLY A 9 -3.99 -27.11 14.24
N VAL A 10 -3.76 -25.82 14.01
CA VAL A 10 -2.54 -25.10 14.36
C VAL A 10 -2.78 -24.49 15.72
N SER A 11 -2.31 -25.19 16.75
CA SER A 11 -2.26 -24.70 18.12
C SER A 11 -1.58 -23.33 18.16
N SER A 12 -2.15 -22.44 18.97
CA SER A 12 -1.83 -21.02 19.05
C SER A 12 -0.34 -20.70 19.28
N LEU A 13 0.35 -20.27 18.24
CA LEU A 13 1.53 -19.38 18.33
C LEU A 13 1.11 -17.89 18.42
N GLY A 14 0.01 -17.62 19.14
CA GLY A 14 -0.78 -16.39 19.05
C GLY A 14 -0.19 -15.12 19.68
N CYS A 15 0.94 -15.19 20.40
CA CYS A 15 1.48 -14.03 21.13
C CYS A 15 2.87 -13.56 20.66
N PHE A 16 3.64 -14.41 19.98
CA PHE A 16 4.99 -14.05 19.52
C PHE A 16 5.01 -13.50 18.10
N ALA A 17 4.17 -14.01 17.20
CA ALA A 17 4.10 -13.52 15.83
C ALA A 17 3.71 -12.03 15.76
N PRO A 18 2.69 -11.53 16.48
CA PRO A 18 2.38 -10.10 16.51
C PRO A 18 3.51 -9.27 17.13
N SER A 19 4.21 -9.81 18.14
CA SER A 19 5.30 -9.11 18.83
C SER A 19 6.55 -8.99 17.96
N LEU A 20 6.91 -10.06 17.24
CA LEU A 20 8.02 -10.06 16.29
C LEU A 20 7.72 -9.16 15.09
N GLN A 21 6.49 -9.23 14.58
CA GLN A 21 5.96 -8.31 13.58
C GLN A 21 6.11 -6.86 14.06
N LEU A 22 5.73 -6.54 15.30
CA LEU A 22 5.91 -5.19 15.87
C LEU A 22 7.39 -4.75 16.01
N VAL A 23 8.31 -5.65 16.36
CA VAL A 23 9.73 -5.30 16.54
C VAL A 23 10.43 -5.08 15.20
N VAL A 24 10.25 -5.97 14.24
CA VAL A 24 10.77 -5.81 12.87
C VAL A 24 10.19 -4.55 12.25
N HIS A 25 8.90 -4.27 12.49
CA HIS A 25 8.24 -3.07 11.94
C HIS A 25 8.72 -1.80 12.62
N LYS A 26 8.93 -1.78 13.94
CA LYS A 26 9.56 -0.62 14.61
C LYS A 26 10.96 -0.39 14.07
N GLY A 27 11.75 -1.44 13.84
CA GLY A 27 13.09 -1.32 13.24
C GLY A 27 13.06 -0.79 11.81
N LEU A 28 12.16 -1.31 10.98
CA LEU A 28 12.01 -0.91 9.57
C LEU A 28 11.45 0.50 9.42
N LEU A 29 10.43 0.87 10.20
CA LEU A 29 9.84 2.21 10.21
C LEU A 29 10.75 3.26 10.86
N SER A 30 11.70 2.85 11.69
CA SER A 30 12.75 3.75 12.20
C SER A 30 13.73 4.17 11.11
N GLN A 31 13.74 3.47 9.97
CA GLN A 31 14.50 3.92 8.81
C GLN A 31 13.75 5.08 8.15
N ARG A 32 14.38 6.26 8.19
CA ARG A 32 13.82 7.50 7.62
C ARG A 32 13.36 7.31 6.17
N SER A 33 14.15 6.60 5.35
CA SER A 33 13.83 6.30 3.95
C SER A 33 12.51 5.56 3.76
N VAL A 34 12.20 4.58 4.64
CA VAL A 34 10.95 3.82 4.60
C VAL A 34 9.78 4.69 5.07
N SER A 35 9.98 5.43 6.17
CA SER A 35 8.95 6.35 6.69
C SER A 35 8.56 7.43 5.66
N ASP A 36 9.55 8.00 4.98
CA ASP A 36 9.36 9.00 3.93
C ASP A 36 8.64 8.42 2.70
N ALA A 37 9.02 7.20 2.28
CA ALA A 37 8.32 6.49 1.21
C ALA A 37 6.85 6.26 1.57
N LEU A 38 6.56 5.78 2.79
CA LEU A 38 5.19 5.57 3.26
C LEU A 38 4.39 6.88 3.38
N ALA A 39 5.04 7.98 3.76
CA ALA A 39 4.40 9.29 3.77
C ALA A 39 3.97 9.73 2.36
N ASN A 40 4.82 9.47 1.36
CA ASN A 40 4.47 9.73 -0.04
C ASN A 40 3.37 8.79 -0.54
N CYS A 41 3.39 7.50 -0.17
CA CYS A 41 2.30 6.56 -0.45
C CYS A 41 0.96 7.10 0.07
N ARG A 42 0.91 7.55 1.33
CA ARG A 42 -0.31 8.12 1.92
C ARG A 42 -0.83 9.33 1.16
N LYS A 43 0.05 10.27 0.77
CA LYS A 43 -0.32 11.44 -0.02
C LYS A 43 -0.95 11.05 -1.37
N ILE A 44 -0.39 10.05 -2.05
CA ILE A 44 -0.91 9.54 -3.33
C ILE A 44 -2.31 8.94 -3.11
N VAL A 45 -2.46 8.06 -2.12
CA VAL A 45 -3.76 7.41 -1.84
C VAL A 45 -4.81 8.42 -1.43
N ASP A 46 -4.45 9.40 -0.60
CA ASP A 46 -5.35 10.47 -0.19
C ASP A 46 -5.78 11.35 -1.37
N HIS A 47 -4.91 11.60 -2.36
CA HIS A 47 -5.29 12.34 -3.58
C HIS A 47 -6.49 11.71 -4.29
N PHE A 48 -6.39 10.41 -4.58
CA PHE A 48 -7.46 9.69 -5.27
C PHE A 48 -8.70 9.59 -4.41
N ARG A 49 -8.55 9.37 -3.10
CA ARG A 49 -9.67 9.29 -2.16
C ARG A 49 -10.47 10.59 -2.06
N HIS A 50 -9.81 11.74 -2.03
CA HIS A 50 -10.49 13.04 -1.87
C HIS A 50 -10.97 13.64 -3.20
N SER A 51 -10.46 13.15 -4.34
CA SER A 51 -10.85 13.64 -5.67
C SER A 51 -11.59 12.55 -6.45
N PRO A 52 -12.94 12.62 -6.50
CA PRO A 52 -13.75 11.71 -7.32
C PRO A 52 -13.32 11.75 -8.79
N LEU A 53 -12.97 12.94 -9.31
CA LEU A 53 -12.47 13.11 -10.66
C LEU A 53 -11.15 12.37 -10.89
N ALA A 54 -10.20 12.45 -9.93
CA ALA A 54 -8.94 11.71 -10.03
C ALA A 54 -9.17 10.20 -9.98
N THR A 55 -10.11 9.74 -9.15
CA THR A 55 -10.50 8.33 -9.09
C THR A 55 -11.08 7.86 -10.43
N THR A 56 -12.05 8.56 -11.00
CA THR A 56 -12.64 8.16 -12.30
C THR A 56 -11.58 8.11 -13.40
N ARG A 57 -10.67 9.10 -13.45
CA ARG A 57 -9.55 9.09 -14.42
C ARG A 57 -8.61 7.90 -14.21
N LEU A 58 -8.30 7.57 -12.96
CA LEU A 58 -7.49 6.38 -12.66
C LEU A 58 -8.21 5.09 -13.11
N GLU A 59 -9.52 5.00 -12.90
CA GLU A 59 -10.35 3.87 -13.35
C GLU A 59 -10.39 3.75 -14.89
N ASP A 60 -10.44 4.88 -15.60
CA ASP A 60 -10.36 4.93 -17.06
C ASP A 60 -8.99 4.45 -17.56
N ILE A 61 -7.90 4.93 -16.96
CA ILE A 61 -6.53 4.47 -17.28
C ILE A 61 -6.38 2.97 -16.98
N GLN A 62 -6.93 2.47 -15.87
CA GLN A 62 -6.93 1.04 -15.55
C GLN A 62 -7.63 0.23 -16.66
N ARG A 63 -8.78 0.71 -17.15
CA ARG A 63 -9.53 0.07 -18.23
C ARG A 63 -8.75 0.09 -19.55
N ASP A 64 -8.12 1.21 -19.89
CA ASP A 64 -7.31 1.35 -21.10
C ASP A 64 -6.07 0.43 -21.07
N LEU A 65 -5.46 0.26 -19.90
CA LEU A 65 -4.36 -0.67 -19.67
C LEU A 65 -4.80 -2.14 -19.53
N LYS A 66 -6.11 -2.42 -19.63
CA LYS A 66 -6.72 -3.74 -19.39
C LYS A 66 -6.35 -4.35 -18.04
N MET A 67 -6.16 -3.50 -17.04
CA MET A 67 -5.87 -3.90 -15.66
C MET A 67 -7.16 -3.96 -14.84
N PRO A 68 -7.21 -4.79 -13.79
CA PRO A 68 -8.36 -4.82 -12.89
C PRO A 68 -8.59 -3.44 -12.28
N THR A 69 -9.80 -2.90 -12.46
CA THR A 69 -10.23 -1.66 -11.82
C THR A 69 -10.30 -1.87 -10.31
N LYS A 70 -9.31 -1.34 -9.59
CA LYS A 70 -9.18 -1.46 -8.14
C LYS A 70 -8.95 -0.08 -7.53
N ARG A 71 -9.63 0.19 -6.43
CA ARG A 71 -9.32 1.36 -5.60
C ARG A 71 -8.07 1.09 -4.76
N LEU A 72 -7.28 2.14 -4.53
CA LEU A 72 -6.12 2.05 -3.67
C LEU A 72 -6.56 1.85 -2.21
N HIS A 73 -5.84 0.99 -1.48
CA HIS A 73 -6.16 0.68 -0.10
C HIS A 73 -5.68 1.81 0.81
N GLN A 74 -6.57 2.32 1.66
CA GLN A 74 -6.23 3.37 2.60
C GLN A 74 -5.38 2.82 3.74
N ASP A 75 -4.33 3.55 4.12
CA ASP A 75 -3.58 3.27 5.34
C ASP A 75 -4.38 3.71 6.58
N VAL A 76 -4.71 2.75 7.42
CA VAL A 76 -5.24 2.96 8.77
C VAL A 76 -4.08 2.80 9.74
N ALA A 77 -3.52 3.93 10.16
CA ALA A 77 -2.27 4.03 10.93
C ALA A 77 -2.20 3.18 12.22
N THR A 78 -3.35 2.73 12.75
CA THR A 78 -3.41 1.88 13.96
C THR A 78 -3.21 0.39 13.68
N ARG A 79 -3.13 -0.04 12.41
CA ARG A 79 -3.00 -1.45 12.02
C ARG A 79 -2.07 -1.61 10.82
N TRP A 80 -0.89 -2.18 11.06
CA TRP A 80 0.10 -2.45 9.99
C TRP A 80 -0.48 -3.19 8.78
N ASN A 81 -1.43 -4.11 8.99
CA ASN A 81 -2.08 -4.80 7.88
C ASN A 81 -2.62 -3.80 6.85
N SER A 82 -3.11 -2.65 7.28
CA SER A 82 -3.58 -1.58 6.40
C SER A 82 -2.44 -0.88 5.65
N THR A 83 -1.30 -0.64 6.29
CA THR A 83 -0.10 -0.10 5.64
C THR A 83 0.46 -1.08 4.60
N PHE A 84 0.51 -2.37 4.94
CA PHE A 84 0.92 -3.43 4.02
C PHE A 84 -0.01 -3.49 2.81
N TYR A 85 -1.33 -3.56 3.01
CA TYR A 85 -2.30 -3.57 1.92
C TYR A 85 -2.28 -2.28 1.10
N MET A 86 -2.00 -1.11 1.71
CA MET A 86 -1.78 0.13 0.97
C MET A 86 -0.61 -0.02 0.01
N VAL A 87 0.56 -0.44 0.51
CA VAL A 87 1.77 -0.61 -0.30
C VAL A 87 1.54 -1.65 -1.40
N GLU A 88 0.96 -2.80 -1.07
CA GLU A 88 0.62 -3.84 -2.03
C GLU A 88 -0.31 -3.30 -3.13
N SER A 89 -1.38 -2.58 -2.79
CA SER A 89 -2.28 -2.00 -3.77
C SER A 89 -1.61 -0.95 -4.67
N LEU A 90 -0.66 -0.17 -4.13
CA LEU A 90 0.13 0.80 -4.90
C LEU A 90 1.10 0.10 -5.86
N LEU A 91 1.70 -1.01 -5.45
CA LEU A 91 2.57 -1.82 -6.29
C LEU A 91 1.80 -2.49 -7.43
N GLU A 92 0.63 -3.08 -7.15
CA GLU A 92 -0.27 -3.64 -8.15
C GLU A 92 -0.71 -2.58 -9.19
N GLN A 93 -0.93 -1.34 -8.75
CA GLN A 93 -1.42 -0.23 -9.56
C GLN A 93 -0.33 0.75 -9.99
N LYS A 94 0.95 0.36 -9.89
CA LYS A 94 2.10 1.21 -10.23
C LYS A 94 2.03 1.78 -11.65
N ARG A 95 1.62 0.95 -12.62
CA ARG A 95 1.50 1.33 -14.04
C ARG A 95 0.43 2.41 -14.25
N PRO A 96 -0.85 2.22 -13.85
CA PRO A 96 -1.87 3.25 -14.02
C PRO A 96 -1.60 4.52 -13.21
N ILE A 97 -1.01 4.41 -12.01
CA ILE A 97 -0.59 5.59 -11.24
C ILE A 97 0.51 6.37 -11.97
N SER A 98 1.48 5.67 -12.57
CA SER A 98 2.56 6.31 -13.32
C SER A 98 2.04 6.99 -14.60
N ALA A 99 1.10 6.35 -15.29
CA ALA A 99 0.44 6.94 -16.45
C ALA A 99 -0.39 8.18 -16.06
N TYR A 100 -1.17 8.10 -14.98
CA TYR A 100 -1.89 9.25 -14.44
C TYR A 100 -0.94 10.41 -14.10
N GLY A 101 0.18 10.12 -13.45
CA GLY A 101 1.19 11.11 -13.08
C GLY A 101 1.95 11.74 -14.26
N ALA A 102 1.85 11.17 -15.46
CA ALA A 102 2.43 11.76 -16.67
C ALA A 102 1.56 12.90 -17.22
N ASP A 103 0.22 12.78 -17.08
CA ASP A 103 -0.76 13.73 -17.60
C ASP A 103 -1.34 14.66 -16.52
N HIS A 104 -1.15 14.33 -15.24
CA HIS A 104 -1.74 15.02 -14.11
C HIS A 104 -0.77 15.17 -12.93
N ASP A 105 -0.86 16.29 -12.22
CA ASP A 105 -0.06 16.53 -11.03
C ASP A 105 -0.48 15.61 -9.87
N LEU A 106 0.47 14.84 -9.38
CA LEU A 106 0.35 14.09 -8.13
C LEU A 106 0.97 14.89 -6.98
N PRO A 107 0.36 14.89 -5.77
CA PRO A 107 0.91 15.63 -4.63
C PRO A 107 2.20 15.02 -4.07
N ALA A 108 2.55 13.82 -4.52
CA ALA A 108 3.83 13.18 -4.26
C ALA A 108 4.14 12.17 -5.37
N THR A 109 5.42 11.96 -5.63
CA THR A 109 5.92 10.91 -6.51
C THR A 109 6.85 10.00 -5.74
N LEU A 110 6.77 8.71 -5.99
CA LEU A 110 7.74 7.74 -5.49
C LEU A 110 8.89 7.64 -6.49
N THR A 111 10.12 7.87 -6.02
CA THR A 111 11.33 7.67 -6.83
C THR A 111 11.55 6.18 -7.13
N ALA A 112 12.34 5.86 -8.15
CA ALA A 112 12.70 4.46 -8.47
C ALA A 112 13.28 3.71 -7.25
N ASN A 113 14.08 4.41 -6.43
CA ASN A 113 14.65 3.86 -5.20
C ASN A 113 13.57 3.59 -4.14
N GLN A 114 12.58 4.47 -4.01
CA GLN A 114 11.46 4.25 -3.08
C GLN A 114 10.56 3.11 -3.54
N TRP A 115 10.30 2.98 -4.85
CA TRP A 115 9.59 1.81 -5.38
C TRP A 115 10.33 0.50 -5.10
N ALA A 116 11.63 0.45 -5.38
CA ALA A 116 12.45 -0.72 -5.11
C ALA A 116 12.54 -1.04 -3.60
N LEU A 117 12.56 0.00 -2.75
CA LEU A 117 12.50 -0.17 -1.29
C LEU A 117 11.18 -0.79 -0.85
N LEU A 118 10.05 -0.34 -1.40
CA LEU A 118 8.73 -0.90 -1.08
C LEU A 118 8.59 -2.36 -1.57
N GLU A 119 9.08 -2.67 -2.78
CA GLU A 119 9.09 -4.03 -3.33
C GLU A 119 9.90 -5.00 -2.47
N LYS A 120 11.07 -4.59 -1.97
CA LYS A 120 11.93 -5.41 -1.10
C LYS A 120 11.34 -5.71 0.28
N ASN A 121 10.39 -4.92 0.75
CA ASN A 121 9.80 -5.05 2.08
C ASN A 121 8.40 -5.71 2.07
N CYS A 122 7.87 -6.04 0.89
CA CYS A 122 6.57 -6.72 0.72
C CYS A 122 6.70 -8.23 0.42
N HIS A 123 7.87 -8.84 0.66
CA HIS A 123 8.14 -10.27 0.46
C HIS A 123 8.71 -10.95 1.71
#